data_AF-A0A8J3MLR4-F1
#
_entry.id   AF-A0A8J3MLR4-F1
#
_cell.length_a   1.000
_cell.length_b   1.000
_cell.length_c   1.000
_cell.angle_alpha   90.00
_cell.angle_beta   90.00
_cell.angle_gamma   90.00
#
_symmetry.space_group_name_H-M   'P 1'
#
loop_
_entity.id
_entity.type
_entity.pdbx_description
1 polymer ?
#
loop_
_entity_poly.entity_id
_entity_poly.type
_entity_poly.pdbx_seq_one_letter_code
_entity_poly.pdbx_strand_id
1 'polypeptide(L)'
;MRYPLALALATALLALAACGTSAGDPAAPASSAAAPEVPDGLVMTAQAACEEADGLYHTLGPGARAEIVKGVRAEAKGDTAAVEAALTELRPLFTSTSATFADVAGKVADPDLKAALTTLSEVAAKEATFTSFAAFESVAALAAPAESVLKGKCAEAGRPLVNLD
;
A
#
# COMPACT_ATOMS: atom_id res chain seq x y z
N MET A 1 -1.22 10.40 24.97
CA MET A 1 -0.14 9.55 25.49
C MET A 1 0.81 9.28 24.35
N ARG A 2 2.06 9.72 24.50
CA ARG A 2 3.16 9.56 23.54
C ARG A 2 3.83 8.23 23.88
N TYR A 3 3.96 7.31 22.92
CA TYR A 3 4.87 6.17 23.03
C TYR A 3 6.04 6.34 22.05
N PRO A 4 7.26 5.99 22.46
CA PRO A 4 8.48 6.70 22.06
C PRO A 4 9.27 6.01 20.94
N LEU A 5 10.00 6.85 20.19
CA LEU A 5 11.24 6.50 19.50
C LEU A 5 12.25 5.85 20.48
N ALA A 6 12.71 4.64 20.13
CA ALA A 6 13.94 4.00 20.58
C ALA A 6 14.11 2.72 19.72
N LEU A 7 15.24 2.31 19.16
CA LEU A 7 16.66 2.68 19.18
C LEU A 7 17.24 1.84 18.01
N ALA A 8 17.72 2.40 16.90
CA ALA A 8 19.11 2.78 16.63
C ALA A 8 20.20 1.71 16.88
N LEU A 9 21.02 1.50 15.82
CA LEU A 9 22.43 1.06 15.73
C LEU A 9 22.80 -0.42 15.51
N ALA A 10 23.37 -0.65 14.31
CA ALA A 10 24.59 -1.43 13.95
C ALA A 10 24.36 -2.06 12.56
N THR A 11 25.19 -1.94 11.52
CA THR A 11 26.59 -1.55 11.37
C THR A 11 26.84 -1.29 9.88
N ALA A 12 27.63 -0.27 9.56
CA ALA A 12 28.22 -0.07 8.25
C ALA A 12 29.15 -1.22 7.87
N LEU A 13 29.26 -1.54 6.58
CA LEU A 13 30.51 -1.95 5.91
C LEU A 13 30.30 -2.09 4.39
N LEU A 14 30.88 -1.13 3.67
CA LEU A 14 31.70 -1.31 2.47
C LEU A 14 31.27 -2.32 1.39
N ALA A 15 31.01 -1.81 0.17
CA ALA A 15 31.94 -2.04 -0.95
C ALA A 15 31.66 -1.08 -2.11
N LEU A 16 32.55 -0.11 -2.29
CA LEU A 16 32.86 0.43 -3.62
C LEU A 16 33.52 -0.69 -4.44
N ALA A 17 33.00 -0.97 -5.62
CA ALA A 17 33.74 -1.56 -6.73
C ALA A 17 33.20 -0.89 -8.01
N ALA A 18 33.86 0.15 -8.48
CA ALA A 18 34.98 0.08 -9.41
C ALA A 18 34.48 0.07 -10.86
N CYS A 19 34.73 1.21 -11.49
CA CYS A 19 34.77 1.45 -12.93
C CYS A 19 35.51 0.31 -13.65
N GLY A 20 34.88 -0.24 -14.70
CA GLY A 20 35.51 -1.12 -15.66
C GLY A 20 35.05 -0.73 -17.06
N THR A 21 35.80 0.17 -17.69
CA THR A 21 35.71 0.45 -19.13
C THR A 21 36.14 -0.79 -19.91
N SER A 22 35.34 -1.21 -20.89
CA SER A 22 35.84 -2.00 -22.01
C SER A 22 35.08 -1.57 -23.25
N ALA A 23 35.79 -0.85 -24.12
CA ALA A 23 35.36 -0.47 -25.44
C ALA A 23 35.16 -1.72 -26.31
N GLY A 24 34.09 -1.71 -27.08
CA GLY A 24 33.80 -2.71 -28.11
C GLY A 24 32.50 -2.39 -28.83
N ASP A 25 32.53 -1.37 -29.70
CA ASP A 25 31.61 -1.29 -30.85
C ASP A 25 32.29 -2.04 -32.01
N PRO A 26 31.57 -2.81 -32.84
CA PRO A 26 30.71 -2.17 -33.83
C PRO A 26 29.35 -2.86 -34.13
N ALA A 27 28.36 -2.00 -34.36
CA ALA A 27 27.27 -2.11 -35.37
C ALA A 27 26.10 -3.11 -35.19
N ALA A 28 24.93 -2.51 -34.89
CA ALA A 28 23.51 -2.78 -35.19
C ALA A 28 23.10 -4.02 -36.05
N PRO A 29 21.90 -4.58 -35.81
CA PRO A 29 20.70 -3.91 -36.31
C PRO A 29 19.69 -3.56 -35.21
N ALA A 30 18.94 -2.49 -35.49
CA ALA A 30 17.74 -2.13 -34.75
C ALA A 30 16.81 -3.35 -34.65
N SER A 31 16.72 -3.91 -33.44
CA SER A 31 15.52 -4.58 -33.00
C SER A 31 14.90 -3.65 -31.98
N SER A 32 14.06 -2.74 -32.47
CA SER A 32 12.94 -2.27 -31.66
C SER A 32 12.20 -3.53 -31.24
N ALA A 33 12.53 -4.06 -30.07
CA ALA A 33 11.57 -4.83 -29.33
C ALA A 33 10.39 -3.87 -29.18
N ALA A 34 9.32 -4.14 -29.92
CA ALA A 34 8.06 -3.45 -29.74
C ALA A 34 7.83 -3.45 -28.23
N ALA A 35 7.79 -2.25 -27.64
CA ALA A 35 7.22 -2.10 -26.33
C ALA A 35 5.88 -2.86 -26.39
N PRO A 36 5.58 -3.74 -25.42
CA PRO A 36 4.29 -4.42 -25.42
C PRO A 36 3.23 -3.35 -25.62
N GLU A 37 2.51 -3.44 -26.75
CA GLU A 37 1.42 -2.53 -27.07
C GLU A 37 0.41 -2.74 -25.95
N VAL A 38 0.45 -1.84 -24.98
CA VAL A 38 -0.53 -1.82 -23.90
C VAL A 38 -1.85 -1.53 -24.59
N PRO A 39 -2.86 -2.40 -24.47
CA PRO A 39 -4.11 -2.22 -25.18
C PRO A 39 -4.63 -0.80 -24.94
N ASP A 40 -4.90 -0.09 -26.04
CA ASP A 40 -5.51 1.25 -26.06
C ASP A 40 -6.84 1.20 -25.31
N GLY A 41 -6.78 1.51 -24.02
CA GLY A 41 -7.85 1.24 -23.09
C GLY A 41 -7.52 1.71 -21.68
N LEU A 42 -7.21 3.00 -21.55
CA LEU A 42 -7.10 3.76 -20.29
C LEU A 42 -6.16 3.12 -19.25
N VAL A 43 -4.86 3.15 -19.54
CA VAL A 43 -3.83 3.00 -18.50
C VAL A 43 -3.86 4.24 -17.62
N MET A 44 -4.25 4.08 -16.36
CA MET A 44 -4.13 5.11 -15.35
C MET A 44 -2.63 5.44 -15.17
N THR A 45 -2.28 6.73 -15.18
CA THR A 45 -0.89 7.15 -14.92
C THR A 45 -0.52 6.80 -13.48
N ALA A 46 0.77 6.62 -13.20
CA ALA A 46 1.25 6.42 -11.83
C ALA A 46 0.79 7.55 -10.90
N GLN A 47 0.79 8.81 -11.38
CA GLN A 47 0.29 9.95 -10.60
C GLN A 47 -1.19 9.82 -10.24
N ALA A 48 -2.04 9.44 -11.19
CA ALA A 48 -3.48 9.28 -10.93
C ALA A 48 -3.73 8.11 -9.96
N ALA A 49 -3.01 7.00 -10.11
CA ALA A 49 -3.11 5.87 -9.18
C ALA A 49 -2.66 6.25 -7.75
N CYS A 50 -1.63 7.09 -7.63
CA CYS A 50 -1.20 7.62 -6.35
C CYS A 50 -2.20 8.61 -5.74
N GLU A 51 -2.89 9.40 -6.56
CA GLU A 51 -3.95 10.31 -6.09
C GLU A 51 -5.15 9.53 -5.55
N GLU A 52 -5.57 8.46 -6.24
CA GLU A 52 -6.62 7.55 -5.77
C GLU A 52 -6.22 6.83 -4.47
N ALA A 53 -4.99 6.33 -4.39
CA ALA A 53 -4.46 5.69 -3.18
C ALA A 53 -4.41 6.67 -2.01
N ASP A 54 -3.91 7.88 -2.21
CA ASP A 54 -3.84 8.92 -1.17
C ASP A 54 -5.24 9.34 -0.69
N GLY A 55 -6.21 9.47 -1.61
CA GLY A 55 -7.61 9.74 -1.27
C GLY A 55 -8.28 8.62 -0.47
N LEU A 56 -7.93 7.36 -0.75
CA LEU A 56 -8.37 6.22 0.06
C LEU A 56 -7.81 6.30 1.48
N TYR A 57 -6.51 6.57 1.64
CA TYR A 57 -5.90 6.72 2.96
C TYR A 57 -6.50 7.91 3.74
N HIS A 58 -6.83 9.00 3.05
CA HIS A 58 -7.53 10.13 3.64
C HIS A 58 -8.91 9.73 4.20
N THR A 59 -9.65 8.89 3.47
CA THR A 59 -11.01 8.46 3.85
C THR A 59 -10.97 7.40 4.96
N LEU A 60 -10.07 6.43 4.84
CA LEU A 60 -9.89 5.36 5.80
C LEU A 60 -9.44 5.90 7.17
N GLY A 61 -8.54 6.88 7.18
CA GLY A 61 -7.90 7.41 8.39
C GLY A 61 -8.88 7.84 9.49
N PRO A 62 -9.76 8.83 9.28
CA PRO A 62 -10.70 9.29 10.31
C PRO A 62 -11.81 8.28 10.61
N GLY A 63 -12.37 7.65 9.57
CA GLY A 63 -13.53 6.77 9.68
C GLY A 63 -13.19 5.45 10.38
N ALA A 64 -12.16 4.75 9.90
CA ALA A 64 -11.76 3.46 10.48
C ALA A 64 -11.18 3.63 11.88
N ARG A 65 -10.37 4.68 12.12
CA ARG A 65 -9.73 4.88 13.42
C ARG A 65 -10.72 5.11 14.56
N ALA A 66 -11.81 5.84 14.32
CA ALA A 66 -12.83 6.07 15.33
C ALA A 66 -13.50 4.76 15.78
N GLU A 67 -13.90 3.93 14.81
CA GLU A 67 -14.54 2.64 15.09
C GLU A 67 -13.56 1.61 15.65
N ILE A 68 -12.30 1.59 15.20
CA ILE A 68 -11.24 0.74 15.79
C ILE A 68 -11.02 1.09 17.27
N VAL A 69 -10.89 2.37 17.61
CA VAL A 69 -10.69 2.79 19.01
C VAL A 69 -11.90 2.43 19.89
N LYS A 70 -13.11 2.60 19.36
CA LYS A 70 -14.36 2.23 20.04
C LYS A 70 -14.43 0.72 20.26
N GLY A 71 -14.10 -0.06 19.23
CA GLY A 71 -14.06 -1.52 19.25
C GLY A 71 -13.03 -2.11 20.20
N VAL A 72 -11.78 -1.63 20.16
CA VAL A 72 -10.71 -2.04 21.09
C VAL A 72 -11.11 -1.76 22.54
N ARG A 73 -11.73 -0.60 22.80
CA ARG A 73 -12.23 -0.27 24.15
C ARG A 73 -13.38 -1.17 24.58
N ALA A 74 -14.27 -1.55 23.67
CA ALA A 74 -15.36 -2.48 23.95
C ALA A 74 -14.83 -3.90 24.24
N GLU A 75 -13.87 -4.37 23.44
CA GLU A 75 -13.23 -5.67 23.61
C GLU A 75 -12.52 -5.76 24.97
N ALA A 76 -11.76 -4.72 25.35
CA ALA A 76 -11.10 -4.65 26.66
C ALA A 76 -12.08 -4.68 27.85
N LYS A 77 -13.36 -4.33 27.63
CA LYS A 77 -14.42 -4.38 28.65
C LYS A 77 -15.26 -5.66 28.59
N GLY A 78 -15.02 -6.53 27.62
CA GLY A 78 -15.86 -7.71 27.34
C GLY A 78 -17.25 -7.37 26.78
N ASP A 79 -17.43 -6.18 26.21
CA ASP A 79 -18.69 -5.74 25.60
C ASP A 79 -18.80 -6.25 24.16
N THR A 80 -19.24 -7.50 24.03
CA THR A 80 -19.32 -8.19 22.72
C THR A 80 -20.27 -7.52 21.75
N ALA A 81 -21.36 -6.90 22.24
CA ALA A 81 -22.33 -6.21 21.38
C ALA A 81 -21.73 -4.94 20.77
N ALA A 82 -20.98 -4.17 21.55
CA ALA A 82 -20.29 -2.99 21.02
C ALA A 82 -19.11 -3.35 20.09
N VAL A 83 -18.44 -4.49 20.33
CA VAL A 83 -17.43 -5.04 19.40
C VAL A 83 -18.06 -5.39 18.06
N GLU A 84 -19.16 -6.13 18.07
CA GLU A 84 -19.87 -6.52 16.84
C GLU A 84 -20.39 -5.30 16.07
N ALA A 85 -20.93 -4.31 16.77
CA ALA A 85 -21.37 -3.06 16.16
C ALA A 85 -20.20 -2.32 15.47
N ALA A 86 -19.06 -2.17 16.16
CA ALA A 86 -17.90 -1.50 15.58
C ALA A 86 -17.34 -2.26 14.36
N LEU A 87 -17.28 -3.60 14.41
CA LEU A 87 -16.88 -4.41 13.26
C LEU A 87 -17.87 -4.29 12.10
N THR A 88 -19.16 -4.22 12.38
CA THR A 88 -20.21 -4.06 11.35
C THR A 88 -20.07 -2.73 10.60
N GLU A 89 -19.72 -1.65 11.31
CA GLU A 89 -19.43 -0.34 10.69
C GLU A 89 -18.13 -0.34 9.87
N LEU A 90 -17.13 -1.11 10.29
CA LEU A 90 -15.83 -1.19 9.61
C LEU A 90 -15.84 -2.05 8.33
N ARG A 91 -16.62 -3.13 8.31
CA ARG A 91 -16.70 -4.05 7.16
C ARG A 91 -16.95 -3.35 5.81
N PRO A 92 -17.94 -2.45 5.66
CA PRO A 92 -18.18 -1.79 4.38
C PRO A 92 -17.01 -0.89 3.98
N LEU A 93 -16.32 -0.26 4.94
CA LEU A 93 -15.13 0.56 4.66
C LEU A 93 -14.03 -0.31 4.05
N PHE A 94 -13.67 -1.41 4.71
CA PHE A 94 -12.62 -2.31 4.22
C PHE A 94 -12.99 -3.02 2.91
N THR A 95 -14.27 -3.36 2.72
CA THR A 95 -14.77 -3.91 1.45
C THR A 95 -14.64 -2.90 0.32
N SER A 96 -15.02 -1.65 0.56
CA SER A 96 -14.86 -0.57 -0.42
C SER A 96 -13.38 -0.30 -0.73
N THR A 97 -12.53 -0.23 0.29
CA THR A 97 -11.08 -0.03 0.12
C THR A 97 -10.45 -1.16 -0.69
N SER A 98 -10.82 -2.41 -0.41
CA SER A 98 -10.37 -3.57 -1.18
C SER A 98 -10.75 -3.46 -2.65
N ALA A 99 -12.02 -3.13 -2.92
CA ALA A 99 -12.53 -2.99 -4.29
C ALA A 99 -11.84 -1.85 -5.05
N THR A 100 -11.63 -0.69 -4.41
CA THR A 100 -10.93 0.43 -5.06
C THR A 100 -9.47 0.10 -5.33
N PHE A 101 -8.74 -0.50 -4.39
CA PHE A 101 -7.35 -0.91 -4.65
C PHE A 101 -7.27 -1.94 -5.79
N ALA A 102 -8.20 -2.90 -5.88
CA ALA A 102 -8.25 -3.85 -6.99
C ALA A 102 -8.54 -3.16 -8.34
N ASP A 103 -9.48 -2.22 -8.35
CA ASP A 103 -9.84 -1.44 -9.54
C ASP A 103 -8.67 -0.59 -10.04
N VAL A 104 -7.98 0.12 -9.14
CA VAL A 104 -6.78 0.90 -9.48
C VAL A 104 -5.67 -0.03 -9.97
N ALA A 105 -5.42 -1.16 -9.30
CA ALA A 105 -4.43 -2.16 -9.74
C ALA A 105 -4.74 -2.70 -11.15
N GLY A 106 -6.02 -2.85 -11.50
CA GLY A 106 -6.46 -3.28 -12.83
C GLY A 106 -6.16 -2.27 -13.94
N LYS A 107 -5.92 -1.00 -13.60
CA LYS A 107 -5.74 0.12 -14.54
C LYS A 107 -4.29 0.62 -14.62
N VAL A 108 -3.39 0.15 -13.76
CA VAL A 108 -1.99 0.58 -13.72
C VAL A 108 -1.11 -0.34 -14.57
N ALA A 109 -0.21 0.24 -15.36
CA ALA A 109 0.77 -0.51 -16.16
C ALA A 109 2.08 -0.81 -15.41
N ASP A 110 2.48 0.01 -14.43
CA ASP A 110 3.68 -0.26 -13.62
C ASP A 110 3.45 -1.54 -12.79
N PRO A 111 4.28 -2.59 -12.99
CA PRO A 111 4.05 -3.89 -12.37
C PRO A 111 4.25 -3.87 -10.84
N ASP A 112 5.12 -3.01 -10.33
CA ASP A 112 5.39 -2.91 -8.89
C ASP A 112 4.24 -2.18 -8.19
N LEU A 113 3.74 -1.09 -8.80
CA LEU A 113 2.60 -0.35 -8.29
C LEU A 113 1.33 -1.22 -8.35
N LYS A 114 1.14 -1.97 -9.44
CA LYS A 114 0.05 -2.95 -9.57
C LYS A 114 0.12 -4.03 -8.49
N ALA A 115 1.31 -4.60 -8.24
CA ALA A 115 1.50 -5.62 -7.23
C ALA A 115 1.21 -5.07 -5.83
N ALA A 116 1.73 -3.87 -5.50
CA ALA A 116 1.49 -3.22 -4.22
C ALA A 116 0.00 -2.97 -3.96
N LEU A 117 -0.70 -2.38 -4.94
CA LEU A 117 -2.15 -2.14 -4.85
C LEU A 117 -2.95 -3.45 -4.72
N THR A 118 -2.52 -4.51 -5.42
CA THR A 118 -3.14 -5.84 -5.30
C THR A 118 -2.98 -6.39 -3.88
N THR A 119 -1.77 -6.34 -3.32
CA THR A 119 -1.54 -6.77 -1.92
C THR A 119 -2.37 -5.96 -0.93
N LEU A 120 -2.48 -4.64 -1.10
CA LEU A 120 -3.33 -3.82 -0.23
C LEU A 120 -4.82 -4.14 -0.38
N SER A 121 -5.27 -4.47 -1.59
CA SER A 121 -6.62 -4.94 -1.83
C SER A 121 -6.91 -6.24 -1.06
N GLU A 122 -5.98 -7.20 -1.08
CA GLU A 122 -6.09 -8.46 -0.36
C GLU A 122 -6.06 -8.27 1.16
N VAL A 123 -5.20 -7.38 1.65
CA VAL A 123 -5.13 -7.02 3.08
C VAL A 123 -6.46 -6.40 3.52
N ALA A 124 -7.01 -5.44 2.79
CA ALA A 124 -8.31 -4.84 3.09
C ALA A 124 -9.46 -5.86 3.01
N ALA A 125 -9.43 -6.78 2.04
CA ALA A 125 -10.40 -7.86 1.95
C ALA A 125 -10.36 -8.75 3.20
N LYS A 126 -9.14 -9.05 3.70
CA LYS A 126 -8.94 -9.82 4.92
C LYS A 126 -9.48 -9.07 6.15
N GLU A 127 -9.23 -7.77 6.27
CA GLU A 127 -9.76 -6.95 7.37
C GLU A 127 -11.30 -6.96 7.43
N ALA A 128 -11.97 -6.97 6.27
CA ALA A 128 -13.43 -7.09 6.21
C ALA A 128 -13.98 -8.43 6.75
N THR A 129 -13.12 -9.42 7.00
CA THR A 129 -13.52 -10.73 7.58
C THR A 129 -13.26 -10.84 9.07
N PHE A 130 -12.65 -9.84 9.70
CA PHE A 130 -12.26 -9.93 11.10
C PHE A 130 -13.46 -9.96 12.05
N THR A 131 -13.27 -10.73 13.13
CA THR A 131 -14.26 -10.94 14.20
C THR A 131 -13.79 -10.41 15.55
N SER A 132 -12.57 -9.87 15.63
CA SER A 132 -11.99 -9.25 16.84
C SER A 132 -11.05 -8.11 16.47
N PHE A 133 -10.81 -7.18 17.40
CA PHE A 133 -9.85 -6.09 17.16
C PHE A 133 -8.40 -6.56 17.31
N ALA A 134 -8.14 -7.63 18.06
CA ALA A 134 -6.83 -8.28 18.12
C ALA A 134 -6.31 -8.75 16.75
N ALA A 135 -7.20 -9.10 15.81
CA ALA A 135 -6.81 -9.49 14.46
C ALA A 135 -6.15 -8.34 13.66
N PHE A 136 -6.52 -7.09 13.96
CA PHE A 136 -5.98 -5.89 13.31
C PHE A 136 -4.52 -5.62 13.65
N GLU A 137 -4.01 -6.14 14.78
CA GLU A 137 -2.60 -5.95 15.18
C GLU A 137 -1.61 -6.53 14.14
N SER A 138 -2.06 -7.55 13.39
CA SER A 138 -1.25 -8.19 12.35
C SER A 138 -1.23 -7.45 11.02
N VAL A 139 -2.16 -6.52 10.79
CA VAL A 139 -2.38 -5.86 9.49
C VAL A 139 -1.21 -4.96 9.12
N ALA A 140 -0.72 -4.16 10.07
CA ALA A 140 0.35 -3.21 9.81
C ALA A 140 1.60 -3.90 9.24
N ALA A 141 1.93 -5.09 9.76
CA ALA A 141 3.06 -5.88 9.27
C ALA A 141 2.80 -6.46 7.85
N LEU A 142 1.55 -6.78 7.52
CA LEU A 142 1.17 -7.32 6.22
C LEU A 142 1.11 -6.23 5.14
N ALA A 143 0.65 -5.03 5.49
CA ALA A 143 0.53 -3.90 4.58
C ALA A 143 1.86 -3.17 4.33
N ALA A 144 2.73 -3.07 5.35
CA ALA A 144 3.94 -2.24 5.32
C ALA A 144 4.85 -2.45 4.08
N PRO A 145 5.11 -3.67 3.59
CA PRO A 145 5.93 -3.85 2.39
C PRO A 145 5.30 -3.22 1.14
N ALA A 146 3.98 -3.40 0.95
CA ALA A 146 3.25 -2.83 -0.19
C ALA A 146 3.14 -1.30 -0.07
N GLU A 147 2.90 -0.80 1.15
CA GLU A 147 2.90 0.65 1.45
C GLU A 147 4.25 1.29 1.17
N SER A 148 5.36 0.60 1.47
CA SER A 148 6.69 1.09 1.14
C SER A 148 6.92 1.21 -0.37
N VAL A 149 6.43 0.26 -1.16
CA VAL A 149 6.51 0.31 -2.63
C VAL A 149 5.68 1.50 -3.15
N LEU A 150 4.46 1.65 -2.64
CA LEU A 150 3.58 2.77 -2.98
C LEU A 150 4.22 4.12 -2.64
N LYS A 151 4.78 4.30 -1.44
CA LYS A 151 5.51 5.53 -1.05
C LYS A 151 6.65 5.84 -2.04
N GLY A 152 7.46 4.85 -2.40
CA GLY A 152 8.56 5.02 -3.35
C GLY A 152 8.08 5.42 -4.75
N LYS A 153 7.19 4.63 -5.34
CA LYS A 153 6.67 4.85 -6.71
C LYS A 153 5.90 6.15 -6.83
N CYS A 154 5.13 6.52 -5.81
CA CYS A 154 4.38 7.76 -5.79
C CYS A 154 5.28 8.99 -5.65
N ALA A 155 6.37 8.90 -4.87
CA ALA A 155 7.39 9.94 -4.84
C ALA A 155 8.10 10.10 -6.19
N GLU A 156 8.48 9.00 -6.85
CA GLU A 156 9.09 9.00 -8.19
C GLU A 156 8.16 9.60 -9.25
N ALA A 157 6.86 9.33 -9.15
CA ALA A 157 5.84 9.92 -10.00
C ALA A 157 5.58 11.41 -9.70
N GLY A 158 6.16 11.98 -8.64
CA GLY A 158 5.96 13.37 -8.24
C GLY A 158 4.67 13.64 -7.48
N ARG A 159 4.00 12.60 -6.96
CA ARG A 159 2.79 12.69 -6.12
C ARG A 159 2.96 11.84 -4.85
N PRO A 160 3.74 12.31 -3.86
CA PRO A 160 3.94 11.58 -2.62
C PRO A 160 2.60 11.38 -1.88
N LEU A 161 2.46 10.23 -1.22
CA LEU A 161 1.30 9.89 -0.39
C LEU A 161 1.42 10.63 0.94
N VAL A 162 0.56 11.62 1.17
CA VAL A 162 0.60 12.49 2.36
C VAL A 162 -0.35 12.01 3.46
N ASN A 163 -1.30 11.14 3.12
CA ASN A 163 -2.24 10.55 4.07
C ASN A 163 -1.80 9.16 4.55
N LEU A 164 -0.67 8.66 4.05
CA LEU A 164 -0.07 7.39 4.44
C LEU A 164 1.21 7.66 5.25
N ASP A 165 1.07 7.70 6.58
CA ASP A 165 2.16 7.92 7.55
C ASP A 165 2.94 6.63 7.87
#